data_AF-A0A6G9A225-F1
#
_entry.id   AF-A0A6G9A225-F1
#
_cell.length_a   1.000
_cell.length_b   1.000
_cell.length_c   1.000
_cell.angle_alpha   90.00
_cell.angle_beta   90.00
_cell.angle_gamma   90.00
#
_symmetry.space_group_name_H-M   'P 1'
#
loop_
_entity.id
_entity.type
_entity.pdbx_description
1 polymer ?
#
loop_
_entity_poly.entity_id
_entity_poly.type
_entity_poly.pdbx_seq_one_letter_code
_entity_poly.pdbx_strand_id
1 'polypeptide(L)' 'MDPAVCTGKACIRGLRFPVARLLSLLAAGETREAILNDYPYLEREDFGEALRYAAFLAEDMAVDLPRPSKRSEIR' A
#
# COMPACT_ATOMS: atom_id res chain seq x y z
N MET A 1 6.31 7.33 16.02
CA MET A 1 5.21 7.78 15.14
C MET A 1 4.37 8.76 15.92
N ASP A 2 4.10 9.95 15.38
CA ASP A 2 3.22 10.93 16.00
C ASP A 2 1.76 10.66 15.55
N PRO A 3 0.85 10.22 16.44
CA PRO A 3 -0.54 9.94 16.09
C PRO A 3 -1.28 11.14 15.51
N ALA A 4 -0.83 12.37 15.79
CA ALA A 4 -1.45 13.61 15.35
C ALA A 4 -1.20 13.92 13.85
N VAL A 5 -0.25 13.22 13.22
CA VAL A 5 0.26 13.58 11.89
C VAL A 5 -0.46 12.87 10.74
N CYS A 6 -1.16 11.77 11.00
CA CYS A 6 -1.92 11.00 10.00
C CYS A 6 -3.30 10.51 10.52
N THR A 7 -3.94 11.23 11.45
CA THR A 7 -5.28 10.87 11.96
C THR A 7 -5.33 9.42 12.50
N GLY A 8 -4.22 8.95 13.10
CA GLY A 8 -4.06 7.57 13.60
C GLY A 8 -3.75 6.49 12.56
N LYS A 9 -3.63 6.81 11.26
CA LYS A 9 -3.29 5.84 10.21
C LYS A 9 -1.78 5.61 10.12
N ALA A 10 -1.38 4.35 9.86
CA ALA A 10 0.02 4.04 9.57
C ALA A 10 0.50 4.77 8.31
N CYS A 11 1.66 5.41 8.43
CA CYS A 11 2.26 6.22 7.39
C CYS A 11 3.70 5.75 7.14
N ILE A 12 4.16 5.89 5.89
CA ILE A 12 5.52 5.56 5.47
C ILE A 12 6.52 6.41 6.27
N ARG A 13 7.68 5.84 6.61
CA ARG A 13 8.69 6.37 7.54
C ARG A 13 8.86 7.90 7.46
N GLY A 14 8.38 8.64 8.46
CA GLY A 14 8.57 10.09 8.54
C GLY A 14 7.84 10.91 7.47
N LEU A 15 7.07 10.26 6.59
CA LEU A 15 6.26 10.87 5.55
C LEU A 15 4.80 10.95 6.01
N ARG A 16 4.05 11.94 5.52
CA ARG A 16 2.59 11.97 5.64
C ARG A 16 1.91 11.17 4.52
N PHE A 17 2.55 10.09 4.09
CA PHE A 17 2.06 9.20 3.03
C PHE A 17 1.46 7.94 3.66
N PRO A 18 0.14 7.72 3.59
CA PRO A 18 -0.49 6.56 4.23
C PRO A 18 -0.04 5.24 3.60
N VAL A 19 0.23 4.23 4.43
CA VAL A 19 0.54 2.87 3.96
C VAL A 19 -0.61 2.33 3.09
N ALA A 20 -1.85 2.59 3.50
CA ALA A 20 -3.04 2.20 2.74
C ALA A 20 -3.04 2.79 1.32
N ARG A 21 -2.57 4.04 1.13
CA ARG A 21 -2.49 4.66 -0.20
C ARG A 21 -1.48 3.93 -1.08
N LEU A 22 -0.30 3.60 -0.54
CA LEU A 22 0.72 2.86 -1.29
C LEU A 22 0.19 1.50 -1.76
N LEU A 23 -0.46 0.76 -0.85
CA LEU A 23 -1.06 -0.53 -1.15
C LEU A 23 -2.21 -0.42 -2.16
N SER A 24 -3.03 0.65 -2.11
CA SER A 24 -4.08 0.89 -3.10
C SER A 24 -3.52 1.11 -4.51
N LEU A 25 -2.41 1.84 -4.65
CA LEU A 25 -1.75 2.03 -5.96
C LEU A 25 -1.26 0.69 -6.51
N LEU A 26 -0.59 -0.11 -5.68
CA LEU A 26 -0.14 -1.46 -6.05
C LEU A 26 -1.34 -2.35 -6.45
N ALA A 27 -2.43 -2.31 -5.69
CA ALA A 27 -3.64 -3.07 -5.99
C ALA A 27 -4.34 -2.61 -7.28
N ALA A 28 -4.20 -1.34 -7.66
CA ALA A 28 -4.68 -0.81 -8.94
C ALA A 28 -3.83 -1.26 -10.14
N GLY A 29 -2.68 -1.89 -9.90
CA GLY A 29 -1.76 -2.38 -10.93
C GLY A 29 -0.64 -1.41 -11.27
N GLU A 30 -0.46 -0.33 -10.51
CA GLU A 30 0.66 0.59 -10.69
C GLU A 30 2.00 -0.11 -10.40
N THR A 31 2.99 0.14 -11.24
CA THR A 31 4.34 -0.39 -11.03
C THR A 31 5.07 0.41 -9.96
N ARG A 32 6.04 -0.21 -9.29
CA ARG A 32 6.85 0.49 -8.28
C ARG A 32 7.60 1.67 -8.90
N GLU A 33 8.06 1.49 -10.14
CA GLU A 33 8.76 2.51 -10.92
C GLU A 33 7.87 3.72 -11.22
N ALA A 34 6.61 3.48 -11.63
CA ALA A 34 5.65 4.56 -11.87
C ALA A 34 5.33 5.31 -10.57
N ILE A 35 5.09 4.58 -9.47
CA ILE A 35 4.84 5.17 -8.16
C ILE A 35 6.03 6.01 -7.68
N LEU A 36 7.26 5.53 -7.84
CA LEU A 36 8.47 6.27 -7.48
C LEU A 36 8.67 7.52 -8.36
N ASN A 37 8.26 7.46 -9.63
CA ASN A 37 8.31 8.63 -10.52
C ASN A 37 7.32 9.72 -10.07
N ASP A 38 6.09 9.31 -9.70
CA ASP A 38 5.05 10.25 -9.26
C ASP A 38 5.28 10.76 -7.83
N TYR A 39 5.95 9.96 -7.00
CA TYR A 39 6.25 10.25 -5.61
C TYR A 39 7.74 10.05 -5.32
N PRO A 40 8.63 10.95 -5.79
CA PRO A 40 10.09 10.78 -5.74
C PRO A 40 10.70 10.85 -4.33
N TYR A 41 9.89 11.16 -3.32
CA TYR A 41 10.27 11.11 -1.91
C TYR A 41 10.07 9.72 -1.27
N LEU A 42 9.49 8.76 -2.00
CA LEU A 42 9.42 7.36 -1.58
C LEU A 42 10.73 6.65 -1.93
N GLU A 43 11.10 5.67 -1.10
CA GLU A 43 12.24 4.79 -1.30
C GLU A 43 11.77 3.39 -1.72
N ARG A 44 12.64 2.60 -2.36
CA ARG A 44 12.27 1.23 -2.82
C ARG A 44 11.93 0.31 -1.64
N GLU A 45 12.55 0.58 -0.51
CA GLU A 45 12.42 -0.13 0.76
C GLU A 45 11.02 0.08 1.39
N ASP A 46 10.40 1.24 1.14
CA ASP A 46 9.08 1.59 1.69
C ASP A 46 7.98 0.62 1.23
N PHE A 47 8.10 0.07 0.02
CA PHE A 47 7.17 -0.93 -0.50
C PHE A 47 7.24 -2.23 0.31
N GLY A 48 8.44 -2.64 0.70
CA GLY A 48 8.65 -3.83 1.52
C GLY A 48 8.12 -3.65 2.95
N GLU A 49 8.35 -2.49 3.56
CA GLU A 49 7.79 -2.14 4.87
C GLU A 49 6.26 -2.10 4.84
N ALA A 50 5.68 -1.48 3.81
CA ALA A 50 4.23 -1.42 3.64
C ALA A 50 3.58 -2.81 3.49
N LEU A 51 4.21 -3.70 2.71
CA LEU A 51 3.74 -5.08 2.55
C LEU A 51 3.87 -5.89 3.84
N ARG A 52 4.97 -5.72 4.59
CA ARG A 52 5.12 -6.36 5.91
C ARG A 52 4.08 -5.89 6.92
N TYR A 53 3.81 -4.59 6.93
CA TYR A 53 2.71 -4.03 7.74
C TYR A 53 1.35 -4.63 7.34
N ALA A 54 1.07 -4.76 6.04
CA ALA A 54 -0.16 -5.38 5.55
C ALA A 54 -0.26 -6.85 5.96
N ALA A 55 0.82 -7.62 5.82
CA ALA A 55 0.88 -9.02 6.23
C ALA A 55 0.62 -9.19 7.72
N PHE A 56 1.28 -8.39 8.56
CA PHE A 56 1.06 -8.39 10.01
C PHE A 56 -0.42 -8.15 10.39
N LEU A 57 -1.10 -7.21 9.72
CA LEU A 57 -2.52 -6.98 9.96
C LEU A 57 -3.41 -8.11 9.45
N ALA A 58 -3.05 -8.76 8.35
CA ALA A 58 -3.81 -9.85 7.77
C ALA A 58 -3.73 -11.15 8.59
N GLU A 59 -2.70 -11.32 9.42
CA GLU A 59 -2.58 -12.47 10.33
C GLU A 59 -3.68 -12.49 11.40
N ASP A 60 -4.09 -11.32 11.91
CA ASP A 60 -5.06 -11.20 13.00
C ASP A 60 -6.52 -11.29 12.51
N MET A 61 -6.75 -10.98 11.23
CA MET A 61 -8.11 -10.90 10.66
C MET A 61 -8.29 -11.81 9.46
N ALA A 62 -9.02 -12.91 9.66
CA ALA A 62 -9.50 -13.74 8.56
C ALA A 62 -10.63 -13.04 7.80
N VAL A 63 -10.36 -12.66 6.55
CA VAL A 63 -11.36 -12.10 5.62
C VAL A 63 -11.55 -13.07 4.46
N ASP A 64 -12.79 -13.37 4.10
CA ASP A 64 -13.09 -14.08 2.85
C ASP A 64 -12.78 -13.17 1.67
N LEU A 65 -11.68 -13.46 0.98
CA LEU A 65 -11.26 -12.66 -0.17
C LEU A 65 -12.12 -13.03 -1.38
N PRO A 66 -12.85 -12.07 -1.98
CA PRO A 66 -13.58 -12.35 -3.19
C PRO A 66 -12.59 -12.80 -4.26
N ARG A 67 -12.94 -13.89 -4.99
CA ARG A 67 -12.09 -14.37 -6.07
C ARG A 67 -11.81 -13.21 -7.04
N PRO A 68 -10.56 -13.00 -7.47
CA PRO A 68 -10.26 -11.97 -8.46
C PRO A 68 -11.11 -12.25 -9.70
N SER A 69 -12.03 -11.33 -10.00
CA SER A 69 -12.82 -11.39 -11.22
C SER A 69 -11.82 -11.44 -12.37
N LYS A 70 -11.89 -12.48 -13.20
CA LYS A 70 -11.06 -12.55 -14.40
C LYS A 70 -11.30 -11.27 -15.17
N ARG A 71 -10.31 -10.39 -15.21
CA ARG A 71 -10.36 -9.15 -15.97
C ARG A 71 -10.64 -9.59 -17.40
N SER A 72 -11.87 -9.38 -17.85
CA SER A 72 -12.28 -9.65 -19.22
C SER A 72 -11.30 -8.89 -20.10
N GLU A 73 -10.50 -9.63 -20.86
CA GLU A 73 -9.79 -9.10 -22.02
C GLU A 73 -10.87 -8.57 -22.97
N ILE A 74 -11.23 -7.30 -22.81
CA ILE A 74 -12.06 -6.61 -23.78
C ILE A 74 -11.10 -6.17 -24.89
N ARG A 75 -11.26 -6.89 -25.99
CA ARG A 75 -10.83 -6.65 -27.36
C ARG A 75 -10.74 -5.18 -27.77
#